data_AF-A0A524HBF1-F1
#
_entry.id   AF-A0A524HBF1-F1
#
_cell.length_a   1.000
_cell.length_b   1.000
_cell.length_c   1.000
_cell.angle_alpha   90.00
_cell.angle_beta   90.00
_cell.angle_gamma   90.00
#
_symmetry.space_group_name_H-M   'P 1'
#
loop_
_entity.id
_entity.type
_entity.pdbx_description
1 polymer ?
#
loop_
_entity_poly.entity_id
_entity_poly.type
_entity_poly.pdbx_seq_one_letter_code
_entity_poly.pdbx_strand_id
1 'polypeptide(L)' 'MSEIKIQVNQLTRVEGHGNIHLEATDGKLDRVLWEVTESPRFFEWMLKGRNYDDVSIISSRICGICSISHTTASL' A
#
# COMPACT_ATOMS: atom_id res chain seq x y z
N MET A 1 -24.85 4.76 25.78
CA MET A 1 -23.53 4.96 25.18
C MET A 1 -23.72 4.89 23.68
N SER A 2 -23.30 5.91 22.92
CA SER A 2 -23.39 5.91 21.46
C SER A 2 -22.19 5.17 20.87
N GLU A 3 -22.43 4.25 19.97
CA GLU A 3 -21.39 3.46 19.29
C GLU A 3 -21.41 3.81 17.79
N ILE A 4 -20.22 3.97 17.21
CA ILE A 4 -20.01 4.26 15.79
C ILE A 4 -19.07 3.19 15.23
N LYS A 5 -19.51 2.54 14.15
CA LYS A 5 -18.69 1.63 13.35
C LYS A 5 -18.71 2.07 11.90
N ILE A 6 -17.55 2.38 11.35
CA ILE A 6 -17.38 2.79 9.96
C ILE A 6 -16.43 1.82 9.27
N GLN A 7 -16.88 1.27 8.14
CA GLN A 7 -16.06 0.42 7.28
C GLN A 7 -16.07 1.03 5.88
N VAL A 8 -14.89 1.46 5.43
CA VAL A 8 -14.66 1.90 4.06
C VAL A 8 -13.89 0.80 3.36
N ASN A 9 -14.59 0.04 2.53
CA ASN A 9 -13.97 -0.96 1.67
C ASN A 9 -13.56 -0.30 0.36
N GLN A 10 -12.34 -0.56 -0.10
CA GLN A 10 -11.76 0.04 -1.31
C GLN A 10 -11.75 1.57 -1.25
N LEU A 11 -10.81 2.11 -0.48
CA LEU A 11 -10.59 3.54 -0.38
C LEU A 11 -10.36 4.16 -1.77
N THR A 12 -11.09 5.22 -2.08
CA THR A 12 -11.00 5.89 -3.39
C THR A 12 -10.02 7.06 -3.38
N ARG A 13 -9.60 7.49 -4.58
CA ARG A 13 -8.65 8.61 -4.80
C ARG A 13 -7.28 8.42 -4.16
N VAL A 14 -6.84 7.17 -4.05
CA VAL A 14 -5.48 6.78 -3.65
C VAL A 14 -4.93 5.78 -4.67
N GLU A 15 -3.62 5.58 -4.66
CA GLU A 15 -2.99 4.46 -5.37
C GLU A 15 -2.92 3.24 -4.45
N GLY A 16 -3.00 2.04 -5.04
CA GLY A 16 -3.02 0.78 -4.31
C GLY A 16 -4.40 0.42 -3.77
N HIS A 17 -4.43 -0.63 -2.94
CA HIS A 17 -5.65 -1.20 -2.39
C HIS A 17 -5.64 -1.18 -0.87
N GLY A 18 -6.68 -0.60 -0.27
CA GLY A 18 -6.85 -0.68 1.17
C GLY A 18 -8.24 -0.31 1.66
N ASN A 19 -8.48 -0.65 2.92
CA ASN A 19 -9.70 -0.38 3.65
C ASN A 19 -9.41 0.46 4.90
N ILE A 20 -10.46 1.07 5.44
CA ILE A 20 -10.44 1.73 6.75
C ILE A 20 -11.54 1.12 7.63
N HIS A 21 -11.15 0.67 8.82
CA HIS A 21 -12.09 0.23 9.87
C HIS A 21 -11.96 1.17 11.07
N LEU A 22 -13.06 1.79 11.49
CA LEU A 22 -13.11 2.70 12.62
C LEU A 22 -14.21 2.28 13.60
N GLU A 23 -13.85 2.27 14.89
CA GLU A 23 -14.77 2.05 16.02
C GLU A 23 -14.60 3.21 17.01
N ALA A 24 -15.71 3.77 17.47
CA ALA A 24 -15.72 4.84 18.45
C ALA A 24 -16.95 4.74 19.37
N THR A 25 -16.77 5.10 20.63
CA THR A 25 -17.81 5.06 21.67
C THR A 25 -17.86 6.39 22.40
N ASP A 26 -19.06 6.97 22.53
CA ASP A 26 -19.31 8.25 23.20
C ASP A 26 -18.38 9.38 22.72
N GLY A 27 -18.14 9.42 21.39
CA GLY A 27 -17.27 10.42 20.75
C GLY A 27 -15.77 10.20 20.96
N LYS A 28 -15.36 9.11 21.62
CA LYS A 28 -13.96 8.70 21.76
C LYS A 28 -13.63 7.58 20.79
N LEU A 29 -12.46 7.69 20.16
CA LEU A 29 -11.95 6.69 19.23
C LEU A 29 -11.45 5.46 20.01
N ASP A 30 -11.98 4.28 19.68
CA ASP A 30 -11.55 3.03 20.31
C ASP A 30 -10.55 2.30 19.42
N ARG A 31 -10.78 2.28 18.10
CA ARG A 31 -9.94 1.58 17.13
C ARG A 31 -9.99 2.28 15.77
N VAL A 32 -8.83 2.40 15.14
CA VAL A 32 -8.71 2.70 13.70
C VAL A 32 -7.68 1.77 13.10
N LEU A 33 -8.08 1.04 12.06
CA LEU A 33 -7.20 0.19 11.27
C LEU A 33 -7.16 0.71 9.84
N TRP A 34 -5.94 0.80 9.31
CA TRP A 34 -5.71 0.86 7.88
C TRP A 34 -5.27 -0.53 7.42
N GLU A 35 -6.07 -1.13 6.57
CA GLU A 35 -5.80 -2.46 6.03
C GLU A 35 -5.29 -2.31 4.61
N VAL A 36 -4.06 -2.74 4.36
CA VAL A 36 -3.51 -2.84 3.00
C VAL A 36 -3.89 -4.21 2.46
N THR A 37 -4.87 -4.24 1.56
CA THR A 37 -5.41 -5.48 1.01
C THR A 37 -4.73 -5.90 -0.29
N GLU A 38 -3.78 -5.10 -0.78
CA GLU A 38 -3.01 -5.43 -1.96
C GLU A 38 -2.20 -6.72 -1.73
N SER A 39 -2.25 -7.64 -2.69
CA SER A 39 -1.47 -8.88 -2.59
C SER A 39 0.03 -8.55 -2.70
N PRO A 40 0.89 -9.14 -1.84
CA PRO A 40 2.32 -8.95 -1.96
C PRO A 40 2.81 -9.43 -3.32
N ARG A 41 3.47 -8.54 -4.07
CA ARG A 41 4.00 -8.82 -5.41
C ARG A 41 5.43 -9.36 -5.41
N PHE A 42 6.07 -9.41 -4.24
CA PHE A 42 7.39 -10.03 -4.00
C PHE A 42 8.53 -9.51 -4.88
N PHE A 43 8.57 -8.20 -5.18
CA PHE A 43 9.64 -7.58 -5.97
C PHE A 43 11.04 -7.85 -5.40
N GLU A 44 11.20 -7.84 -4.08
CA GLU A 44 12.50 -8.10 -3.42
C GLU A 44 13.04 -9.48 -3.75
N TRP A 45 12.18 -10.51 -3.69
CA TRP A 45 12.56 -11.86 -4.07
C TRP A 45 12.79 -11.98 -5.58
N MET A 46 11.97 -11.30 -6.38
CA MET A 46 12.11 -11.28 -7.84
C MET A 46 13.47 -10.73 -8.29
N LEU A 47 14.05 -9.80 -7.55
CA LEU A 47 15.35 -9.17 -7.86
C LEU A 47 16.55 -10.03 -7.44
N LYS A 48 16.37 -11.01 -6.55
CA LYS A 48 17.47 -11.82 -6.03
C LYS A 48 18.17 -12.60 -7.15
N GLY A 49 19.48 -12.38 -7.29
CA GLY A 49 20.33 -13.07 -8.27
C GLY A 49 20.22 -12.53 -9.71
N ARG A 50 19.49 -11.43 -9.93
CA ARG A 50 19.45 -10.76 -11.23
C ARG A 50 20.68 -9.89 -11.45
N ASN A 51 20.98 -9.61 -12.71
CA ASN A 51 21.99 -8.63 -13.06
C ASN A 51 21.51 -7.23 -12.65
N TYR A 52 22.44 -6.37 -12.25
CA TYR A 52 22.18 -4.98 -11.93
C TYR A 52 21.42 -4.23 -13.04
N ASP A 53 21.75 -4.50 -14.31
CA ASP A 53 21.14 -3.84 -15.47
C ASP A 53 19.62 -4.08 -15.57
N ASP A 54 19.11 -5.18 -14.99
CA ASP A 54 17.68 -5.51 -14.99
C ASP A 54 16.89 -4.77 -13.90
N VAL A 55 17.56 -4.29 -12.85
CA VAL A 55 16.91 -3.84 -11.61
C VAL A 55 16.02 -2.63 -11.85
N SER A 56 16.50 -1.64 -12.60
CA SER A 56 15.77 -0.39 -12.86
C SER A 56 14.48 -0.60 -13.68
N ILE A 57 14.52 -1.54 -14.62
CA ILE A 57 13.35 -1.91 -15.40
C ILE A 57 12.34 -2.66 -14.52
N ILE A 58 12.78 -3.53 -13.61
CA ILE A 58 11.88 -4.28 -12.74
C ILE A 58 11.30 -3.38 -11.64
N SER A 59 12.13 -2.65 -10.90
CA SER A 59 11.74 -1.84 -9.74
C SER A 59 10.73 -0.74 -10.09
N SER A 60 10.84 -0.16 -11.28
CA SER A 60 9.91 0.87 -11.77
C SER A 60 8.47 0.37 -11.98
N ARG A 61 8.23 -0.95 -11.91
CA ARG A 61 6.88 -1.54 -11.94
C ARG A 61 6.31 -1.79 -10.54
N ILE A 62 7.02 -1.39 -9.48
CA ILE A 62 6.47 -1.36 -8.11
C ILE A 62 5.28 -0.41 -8.07
N CYS A 63 5.37 0.78 -8.67
CA CYS A 63 4.27 1.71 -8.75
C CYS A 63 4.33 2.51 -10.05
N GLY A 64 3.20 2.65 -10.74
CA GLY A 64 3.11 3.41 -11.99
C GLY A 64 3.24 4.92 -11.80
N ILE A 65 2.76 5.44 -10.67
CA ILE A 65 2.76 6.89 -10.36
C ILE A 65 4.17 7.37 -10.03
N CYS A 66 4.90 6.65 -9.16
CA CYS A 66 6.26 7.00 -8.76
C CYS A 66 7.33 6.14 -9.44
N SER A 67 7.04 5.65 -10.65
CA SER A 67 7.94 4.79 -11.43
C SER A 67 9.34 5.39 -11.62
N ILE A 68 9.43 6.71 -11.88
CA ILE A 68 10.71 7.43 -12.02
C ILE A 68 11.52 7.37 -10.72
N SER A 69 10.90 7.55 -9.56
CA SER A 69 11.59 7.48 -8.27
C SER A 69 12.19 6.10 -8.03
N HIS A 70 11.47 5.04 -8.38
CA HIS A 70 11.99 3.67 -8.31
C HIS A 70 13.15 3.43 -9.29
N THR A 71 13.04 3.89 -10.54
CA THR A 71 14.13 3.83 -11.51
C THR A 71 15.37 4.53 -10.95
N THR A 72 15.26 5.80 -10.56
CA THR A 72 16.40 6.61 -10.09
C THR A 72 17.06 6.03 -8.85
N ALA A 73 16.29 5.45 -7.92
CA ALA A 73 16.85 4.84 -6.72
C ALA A 73 17.58 3.50 -6.98
N SER A 74 17.39 2.91 -8.16
CA SER A 74 17.99 1.62 -8.54
C SER A 74 19.09 1.73 -9.61
N LEU A 75 19.42 2.96 -10.03
CA LEU A 75 20.56 3.30 -10.89
C LEU A 75 21.77 3.74 -10.05
#